data_AF-A0A3D5KBC2-F1
#
_entry.id   AF-A0A3D5KBC2-F1
#
_cell.length_a   1.000
_cell.length_b   1.000
_cell.length_c   1.000
_cell.angle_alpha   90.00
_cell.angle_beta   90.00
_cell.angle_gamma   90.00
#
_symmetry.space_group_name_H-M   'P 1'
#
loop_
_entity.id
_entity.type
_entity.pdbx_description
1 polymer ?
#
loop_
_entity_poly.entity_id
_entity_poly.type
_entity_poly.pdbx_seq_one_letter_code
_entity_poly.pdbx_strand_id
1 'polypeptide(L)'
;MTEEEYHRIARREKIFYAVLIIAWCFAFAVWFTIGFPKAKWVLIGGGTLIYLYLKSTFTGLPWSRRLVRPDPVPAEAQEEVETEEDYPLISETERKGYTMLAELCLAEETQKKLASFFETLKDYSGAGEDAEYGGTLFYVMEYMDEEAHIFFLMGLDWKQDVETLEWRIESALTGNFGVSVDLPDFRTYGNKSISAPSVFADYDNALRRKGFQLGFIDVECDEYVIFVHRTADRDKAANAVQRIGYRYKEVADLAI
;
A
#
# COMPACT_ATOMS: atom_id res chain seq x y z
N MET A 1 -5.65 -19.04 9.58
CA MET A 1 -6.88 -18.29 9.28
C MET A 1 -6.95 -17.21 10.32
N THR A 2 -6.65 -15.98 9.91
CA THR A 2 -6.62 -14.83 10.81
C THR A 2 -8.05 -14.47 11.24
N GLU A 3 -8.21 -13.70 12.32
CA GLU A 3 -9.53 -13.30 12.83
C GLU A 3 -10.30 -12.48 11.77
N GLU A 4 -9.59 -11.64 11.02
CA GLU A 4 -10.14 -10.86 9.90
C GLU A 4 -10.61 -11.73 8.73
N GLU A 5 -9.81 -12.72 8.32
CA GLU A 5 -10.20 -13.69 7.29
C GLU A 5 -11.42 -14.50 7.72
N TYR A 6 -11.46 -14.92 8.99
CA TYR A 6 -12.61 -15.60 9.57
C TYR A 6 -13.87 -14.73 9.48
N HIS A 7 -13.79 -13.46 9.89
CA HIS A 7 -14.94 -12.54 9.83
C HIS A 7 -15.39 -12.25 8.39
N ARG A 8 -14.46 -12.14 7.44
CA ARG A 8 -14.73 -11.93 6.02
C ARG A 8 -15.47 -13.14 5.42
N ILE A 9 -14.98 -14.35 5.68
CA ILE A 9 -15.59 -15.59 5.20
C ILE A 9 -16.95 -15.83 5.86
N ALA A 10 -17.06 -15.61 7.19
CA ALA A 10 -18.32 -15.72 7.92
C ALA A 10 -19.39 -14.76 7.39
N ARG A 11 -19.01 -13.52 7.03
CA ARG A 11 -19.92 -12.53 6.45
C ARG A 11 -20.43 -12.98 5.07
N ARG A 12 -19.53 -13.46 4.21
CA ARG A 12 -19.89 -13.99 2.87
C ARG A 12 -20.80 -15.22 2.97
N GLU A 13 -20.55 -16.12 3.92
CA GLU A 13 -21.41 -17.27 4.16
C GLU A 13 -22.82 -16.86 4.62
N LYS A 14 -22.93 -15.89 5.55
CA LYS A 14 -24.23 -15.34 5.97
C LYS A 14 -24.99 -14.70 4.80
N ILE A 15 -24.31 -13.91 3.96
CA ILE A 15 -24.90 -13.27 2.79
C ILE A 15 -25.40 -14.33 1.79
N PHE A 16 -24.60 -15.35 1.51
CA PHE A 16 -24.95 -16.42 0.58
C PHE A 16 -26.27 -17.11 0.96
N TYR A 17 -26.44 -17.47 2.25
CA TYR A 17 -27.67 -18.09 2.74
C TYR A 17 -28.83 -17.11 2.83
N ALA A 18 -28.59 -15.84 3.17
CA ALA A 18 -29.65 -14.82 3.18
C ALA A 18 -30.26 -14.62 1.79
N VAL A 19 -29.42 -14.53 0.75
CA VAL A 19 -29.88 -14.42 -0.65
C VAL A 19 -30.69 -15.65 -1.07
N LEU A 20 -30.25 -16.84 -0.68
CA LEU A 20 -30.98 -18.08 -0.95
C LEU A 20 -32.37 -18.08 -0.31
N ILE A 21 -32.47 -17.69 0.97
CA ILE A 21 -33.73 -17.61 1.71
C ILE A 21 -34.67 -16.59 1.05
N ILE A 22 -34.17 -15.40 0.70
CA ILE A 22 -34.97 -14.36 0.03
C ILE A 22 -35.50 -14.87 -1.31
N ALA A 23 -34.66 -15.54 -2.12
CA ALA A 23 -35.08 -16.11 -3.40
C ALA A 23 -36.19 -17.17 -3.23
N TRP A 24 -36.09 -18.02 -2.21
CA TRP A 24 -37.12 -19.02 -1.90
C TRP A 24 -38.41 -18.41 -1.35
N CYS A 25 -38.32 -17.39 -0.48
CA CYS A 25 -39.48 -16.64 -0.02
C CYS A 25 -40.21 -15.96 -1.18
N PHE A 26 -39.46 -15.37 -2.12
CA PHE A 26 -40.03 -14.79 -3.33
C PHE A 26 -40.72 -15.85 -4.18
N ALA A 27 -40.04 -16.96 -4.51
CA ALA A 27 -40.61 -18.06 -5.28
C ALA A 27 -41.90 -18.61 -4.65
N PHE A 28 -41.94 -18.74 -3.31
CA PHE A 28 -43.11 -19.18 -2.56
C PHE A 28 -44.26 -18.16 -2.63
N ALA A 29 -43.98 -16.87 -2.50
CA ALA A 29 -44.97 -15.81 -2.64
C ALA A 29 -45.58 -15.77 -4.05
N VAL A 30 -44.76 -15.91 -5.10
CA VAL A 30 -45.29 -15.97 -6.48
C VAL A 30 -46.12 -17.24 -6.71
N TRP A 31 -45.73 -18.38 -6.11
CA TRP A 31 -46.55 -19.59 -6.13
C TRP A 31 -47.91 -19.40 -5.47
N PHE A 32 -47.93 -18.80 -4.28
CA PHE A 32 -49.15 -18.58 -3.52
C PHE A 32 -50.13 -17.63 -4.25
N THR A 33 -49.61 -16.65 -4.97
CA THR A 33 -50.42 -15.62 -5.65
C THR A 33 -50.89 -16.03 -7.05
N ILE A 34 -50.06 -16.75 -7.83
CA ILE A 34 -50.32 -16.99 -9.27
C ILE A 34 -50.57 -18.49 -9.57
N GLY A 35 -50.16 -19.40 -8.70
CA GLY A 35 -50.29 -20.85 -8.91
C GLY A 35 -49.36 -21.36 -10.02
N PHE A 36 -48.18 -21.88 -9.67
CA PHE A 36 -47.23 -22.38 -10.67
C PHE A 36 -47.54 -23.81 -11.15
N PRO A 37 -47.41 -24.10 -12.46
CA PRO A 37 -47.39 -25.46 -12.97
C PRO A 37 -46.19 -26.25 -12.42
N LYS A 38 -46.38 -27.55 -12.13
CA LYS A 38 -45.35 -28.45 -11.58
C LYS A 38 -44.02 -28.44 -12.36
N ALA A 39 -44.06 -28.21 -13.67
CA ALA A 39 -42.87 -28.15 -14.54
C ALA A 39 -41.91 -26.98 -14.19
N LYS A 40 -42.42 -25.86 -13.69
CA LYS A 40 -41.59 -24.69 -13.34
C LYS A 40 -40.89 -24.85 -11.99
N TRP A 41 -41.41 -25.70 -11.10
CA TRP A 41 -40.74 -26.09 -9.86
C TRP A 41 -39.46 -26.89 -10.11
N VAL A 42 -39.41 -27.66 -11.21
CA VAL A 42 -38.19 -28.37 -11.62
C VAL A 42 -37.08 -27.38 -11.99
N LEU A 43 -37.42 -26.25 -12.63
CA LEU A 43 -36.45 -25.21 -12.98
C LEU A 43 -35.94 -24.46 -11.75
N ILE A 44 -36.82 -24.12 -10.80
CA ILE A 44 -36.43 -23.46 -9.54
C ILE A 44 -35.57 -24.39 -8.68
N GLY A 45 -35.95 -25.68 -8.60
CA GLY A 45 -35.16 -26.70 -7.91
C GLY A 45 -33.79 -26.92 -8.55
N GLY A 46 -33.74 -27.02 -9.89
CA GLY A 46 -32.49 -27.14 -10.64
C GLY A 46 -31.57 -25.92 -10.46
N GLY A 47 -32.12 -24.71 -10.55
CA GLY A 47 -31.38 -23.46 -10.30
C GLY A 47 -30.85 -23.38 -8.87
N THR A 48 -31.63 -23.83 -7.89
CA THR A 48 -31.19 -23.91 -6.50
C THR A 48 -30.02 -24.88 -6.33
N LEU A 49 -30.06 -26.05 -6.96
CA LEU A 49 -28.96 -27.02 -6.91
C LEU A 49 -27.68 -26.47 -7.54
N ILE A 50 -27.79 -25.76 -8.67
CA ILE A 50 -26.65 -25.08 -9.30
C ILE A 50 -26.10 -23.98 -8.38
N TYR A 51 -26.98 -23.19 -7.76
CA TYR A 51 -26.56 -22.14 -6.82
C TYR A 51 -25.85 -22.72 -5.58
N LEU A 52 -26.37 -23.82 -5.02
CA LEU A 52 -25.73 -24.53 -3.90
C LEU A 52 -24.39 -25.17 -4.30
N TYR A 53 -24.25 -25.62 -5.55
CA TYR A 53 -22.99 -26.12 -6.09
C TYR A 53 -21.94 -24.99 -6.16
N LEU A 54 -22.34 -23.78 -6.52
CA LEU A 54 -21.48 -22.60 -6.57
C LEU A 54 -21.09 -22.02 -5.20
N LYS A 55 -21.59 -22.59 -4.08
CA LYS A 55 -21.27 -22.13 -2.72
C LYS A 55 -19.76 -21.97 -2.52
N SER A 56 -18.96 -22.99 -2.86
CA SER A 56 -17.52 -22.97 -2.61
C SER A 56 -16.79 -21.86 -3.36
N THR A 57 -17.25 -21.50 -4.55
CA THR A 57 -16.70 -20.40 -5.36
C THR A 57 -17.04 -19.04 -4.74
N PHE A 58 -18.22 -18.90 -4.14
CA PHE A 58 -18.67 -17.63 -3.55
C PHE A 58 -18.13 -17.41 -2.12
N THR A 59 -18.11 -18.45 -1.29
CA THR A 59 -17.68 -18.37 0.11
C THR A 59 -16.21 -18.71 0.32
N GLY A 60 -15.53 -19.24 -0.69
CA GLY A 60 -14.13 -19.72 -0.57
C GLY A 60 -13.97 -20.97 0.29
N LEU A 61 -15.07 -21.58 0.75
CA LEU A 61 -15.06 -22.75 1.64
C LEU A 61 -15.79 -23.94 1.01
N PRO A 62 -15.16 -25.13 0.95
CA PRO A 62 -15.82 -26.34 0.52
C PRO A 62 -16.85 -26.82 1.56
N TRP A 63 -17.90 -27.52 1.09
CA TRP A 63 -18.95 -28.08 1.95
C TRP A 63 -18.45 -29.00 3.06
N SER A 64 -17.29 -29.63 2.87
CA SER A 64 -16.69 -30.57 3.82
C SER A 64 -15.95 -29.89 4.97
N ARG A 65 -15.63 -28.59 4.88
CA ARG A 65 -14.96 -27.86 5.96
C ARG A 65 -15.97 -27.03 6.73
N ARG A 66 -16.06 -27.27 8.04
CA ARG A 66 -16.77 -26.38 8.95
C ARG A 66 -15.90 -25.14 9.16
N LEU A 67 -16.49 -23.95 9.10
CA LEU A 67 -15.81 -22.73 9.53
C LEU A 67 -15.58 -22.85 11.04
N VAL A 68 -14.36 -23.17 11.44
CA VAL A 68 -13.95 -23.27 12.84
C VAL A 68 -13.47 -21.89 13.25
N ARG A 69 -14.07 -21.32 14.30
CA ARG A 69 -13.51 -20.12 14.92
C ARG A 69 -12.11 -20.52 15.42
N PRO A 70 -11.04 -19.78 15.05
CA PRO A 70 -9.71 -20.10 15.58
C PRO A 70 -9.79 -20.12 17.10
N ASP A 71 -9.19 -21.14 17.72
CA ASP A 71 -9.04 -21.18 19.17
C ASP A 71 -8.27 -19.92 19.60
N PRO A 72 -8.64 -19.26 20.71
CA PRO A 72 -7.84 -18.16 21.23
C PRO A 72 -6.42 -18.69 21.44
N VAL A 73 -5.47 -18.06 20.78
CA VAL A 73 -4.05 -18.42 20.91
C VAL A 73 -3.71 -18.33 22.41
N PRO A 74 -3.12 -19.38 23.01
CA PRO A 74 -2.62 -19.28 24.37
C PRO A 74 -1.69 -18.08 24.45
N ALA A 75 -1.87 -17.23 25.48
CA ALA A 75 -1.20 -15.94 25.66
C ALA A 75 0.34 -15.98 25.59
N GLU A 76 0.95 -17.16 25.51
CA GLU A 76 2.39 -17.40 25.44
C GLU A 76 2.92 -17.56 24.00
N ALA A 77 2.04 -17.63 22.98
CA ALA A 77 2.42 -17.78 21.56
C ALA A 77 1.83 -16.68 20.66
N GLN A 78 1.35 -15.59 21.26
CA GLN A 78 1.28 -14.33 20.54
C GLN A 78 2.74 -13.86 20.43
N GLU A 79 3.27 -13.77 19.21
CA GLU A 79 4.23 -12.69 18.91
C GLU A 79 3.69 -11.46 19.64
N GLU A 80 4.54 -10.80 20.42
CA GLU A 80 4.20 -9.56 21.09
C GLU A 80 3.62 -8.63 20.01
N VAL A 81 2.29 -8.62 19.88
CA VAL A 81 1.57 -7.54 19.24
C VAL A 81 1.84 -6.42 20.21
N GLU A 82 2.91 -5.68 19.95
CA GLU A 82 3.10 -4.36 20.50
C GLU A 82 1.79 -3.65 20.22
N THR A 83 0.99 -3.55 21.27
CA THR A 83 -0.02 -2.53 21.39
C THR A 83 0.63 -1.21 20.94
N GLU A 84 -0.11 -0.29 20.31
CA GLU A 84 0.35 1.08 19.99
C GLU A 84 0.79 1.91 21.25
N GLU A 85 1.15 1.23 22.35
CA GLU A 85 1.55 1.74 23.64
C GLU A 85 2.93 2.41 23.58
N ASP A 86 2.88 3.73 23.72
CA ASP A 86 3.88 4.60 24.33
C ASP A 86 5.25 4.75 23.63
N TYR A 87 5.33 4.56 22.31
CA TYR A 87 6.46 5.11 21.56
C TYR A 87 6.52 6.64 21.74
N PRO A 88 7.69 7.21 22.08
CA PRO A 88 7.83 8.65 22.24
C PRO A 88 7.60 9.33 20.89
N LEU A 89 7.26 10.62 20.91
CA LEU A 89 7.28 11.41 19.69
C LEU A 89 8.71 11.47 19.13
N ILE A 90 8.82 11.56 17.81
CA ILE A 90 10.10 11.81 17.14
C ILE A 90 10.75 13.10 17.67
N SER A 91 12.08 13.15 17.56
CA SER A 91 12.82 14.34 17.97
C SER A 91 12.40 15.59 17.18
N GLU A 92 12.55 16.79 17.76
CA GLU A 92 12.27 18.03 17.04
C GLU A 92 13.12 18.16 15.76
N THR A 93 14.34 17.62 15.77
CA THR A 93 15.24 17.61 14.61
C THR A 93 14.68 16.75 13.49
N GLU A 94 14.24 15.53 13.81
CA GLU A 94 13.65 14.60 12.86
C GLU A 94 12.33 15.13 12.30
N ARG A 95 11.45 15.67 13.17
CA ARG A 95 10.21 16.31 12.73
C ARG A 95 10.48 17.43 11.73
N LYS A 96 11.44 18.31 12.04
CA LYS A 96 11.87 19.37 11.11
C LYS A 96 12.43 18.80 9.81
N GLY A 97 13.11 17.65 9.86
CA GLY A 97 13.60 16.95 8.68
C GLY A 97 12.46 16.51 7.76
N TYR A 98 11.45 15.81 8.30
CA TYR A 98 10.27 15.40 7.54
C TYR A 98 9.47 16.60 7.01
N THR A 99 9.22 17.62 7.83
CA THR A 99 8.54 18.84 7.38
C THR A 99 9.30 19.51 6.23
N MET A 100 10.62 19.63 6.35
CA MET A 100 11.45 20.24 5.30
C MET A 100 11.45 19.40 4.02
N LEU A 101 11.50 18.06 4.09
CA LEU A 101 11.35 17.21 2.91
C LEU A 101 9.98 17.39 2.25
N ALA A 102 8.90 17.43 3.04
CA ALA A 102 7.56 17.67 2.52
C ALA A 102 7.46 19.04 1.83
N GLU A 103 8.03 20.09 2.42
CA GLU A 103 8.08 21.43 1.81
C GLU A 103 8.82 21.46 0.46
N LEU A 104 9.88 20.67 0.33
CA LEU A 104 10.68 20.59 -0.90
C LEU A 104 10.02 19.75 -1.99
N CYS A 105 9.24 18.75 -1.60
CA CYS A 105 8.79 17.68 -2.50
C CYS A 105 7.30 17.72 -2.83
N LEU A 106 6.47 18.37 -2.01
CA LEU A 106 5.01 18.26 -2.07
C LEU A 106 4.33 19.59 -2.36
N ALA A 107 3.10 19.53 -2.90
CA ALA A 107 2.25 20.70 -3.06
C ALA A 107 1.81 21.28 -1.70
N GLU A 108 1.55 22.59 -1.65
CA GLU A 108 1.20 23.30 -0.41
C GLU A 108 -0.02 22.70 0.32
N GLU A 109 -1.02 22.22 -0.41
CA GLU A 109 -2.20 21.57 0.17
C GLU A 109 -1.83 20.26 0.88
N THR A 110 -0.95 19.46 0.27
CA THR A 110 -0.46 18.20 0.82
C THR A 110 0.46 18.44 2.02
N GLN A 111 1.29 19.49 1.98
CA GLN A 111 2.13 19.89 3.13
C GLN A 111 1.27 20.18 4.36
N LYS A 112 0.15 20.91 4.20
CA LYS A 112 -0.79 21.20 5.29
C LYS A 112 -1.43 19.95 5.86
N LYS A 113 -1.76 18.96 5.01
CA LYS A 113 -2.29 17.66 5.44
C LYS A 113 -1.25 16.88 6.26
N LEU A 114 0.00 16.88 5.83
CA LEU A 114 1.07 16.15 6.52
C LEU A 114 1.61 16.83 7.78
N ALA A 115 1.40 18.14 7.93
CA ALA A 115 1.82 18.86 9.12
C ALA A 115 1.24 18.25 10.41
N SER A 116 -0.04 17.89 10.43
CA SER A 116 -0.65 17.23 11.60
C SER A 116 -0.10 15.82 11.84
N PHE A 117 0.19 15.09 10.76
CA PHE A 117 0.77 13.75 10.85
C PHE A 117 2.15 13.78 11.50
N PHE A 118 3.04 14.68 11.07
CA PHE A 118 4.38 14.81 11.63
C PHE A 118 4.40 15.33 13.08
N GLU A 119 3.38 16.06 13.52
CA GLU A 119 3.25 16.47 14.92
C GLU A 119 2.89 15.32 15.87
N THR A 120 2.20 14.30 15.35
CA THR A 120 1.80 13.11 16.11
C THR A 120 2.65 11.88 15.81
N LEU A 121 3.68 12.02 14.95
CA LEU A 121 4.53 10.93 14.51
C LEU A 121 5.37 10.42 15.69
N LYS A 122 5.21 9.12 15.97
CA LYS A 122 5.96 8.40 16.99
C LYS A 122 7.28 7.89 16.42
N ASP A 123 8.26 7.74 17.30
CA ASP A 123 9.57 7.18 17.00
C ASP A 123 9.55 5.67 17.18
N TYR A 124 9.57 4.94 16.07
CA TYR A 124 9.59 3.48 16.01
C TYR A 124 11.01 2.91 15.87
N SER A 125 12.07 3.73 15.96
CA SER A 125 13.45 3.24 15.83
C SER A 125 13.87 2.24 16.92
N GLY A 126 13.17 2.24 18.06
CA GLY A 126 13.42 1.33 19.18
C GLY A 126 12.60 0.03 19.17
N ALA A 127 11.74 -0.17 18.16
CA ALA A 127 10.75 -1.26 18.13
C ALA A 127 11.36 -2.67 17.91
N GLY A 128 12.66 -2.76 17.64
CA GLY A 128 13.36 -4.02 17.41
C GLY A 128 13.25 -4.53 15.97
N GLU A 129 13.98 -5.61 15.66
CA GLU A 129 14.09 -6.18 14.31
C GLU A 129 12.77 -6.84 13.83
N ASP A 130 11.89 -7.20 14.77
CA ASP A 130 10.60 -7.86 14.51
C ASP A 130 9.42 -6.87 14.46
N ALA A 131 9.68 -5.56 14.55
CA ALA A 131 8.65 -4.53 14.50
C ALA A 131 7.94 -4.51 13.14
N GLU A 132 6.62 -4.33 13.15
CA GLU A 132 5.76 -4.30 11.94
C GLU A 132 6.32 -3.41 10.82
N TYR A 133 6.89 -2.27 11.21
CA TYR A 133 7.44 -1.28 10.27
C TYR A 133 8.97 -1.30 10.17
N GLY A 134 9.72 -1.99 11.04
CA GLY A 134 11.19 -1.97 11.05
C GLY A 134 11.86 -0.61 11.35
N GLY A 135 11.11 0.50 11.45
CA GLY A 135 11.58 1.82 11.85
C GLY A 135 10.66 2.98 11.45
N THR A 136 10.93 4.19 11.96
CA THR A 136 10.09 5.37 11.75
C THR A 136 9.91 5.75 10.28
N LEU A 137 10.96 5.66 9.47
CA LEU A 137 10.90 5.98 8.04
C LEU A 137 9.91 5.08 7.28
N PHE A 138 9.94 3.79 7.55
CA PHE A 138 9.06 2.82 6.91
C PHE A 138 7.60 3.01 7.32
N TYR A 139 7.33 3.33 8.59
CA TYR A 139 5.99 3.73 9.01
C TYR A 139 5.50 4.97 8.24
N VAL A 140 6.38 5.97 8.04
CA VAL A 140 6.06 7.14 7.21
C VAL A 140 5.77 6.71 5.77
N MET A 141 6.59 5.85 5.18
CA MET A 141 6.41 5.36 3.81
C MET A 141 5.08 4.62 3.64
N GLU A 142 4.74 3.73 4.57
CA GLU A 142 3.48 2.98 4.55
C GLU A 142 2.27 3.92 4.69
N TYR A 143 2.33 4.88 5.62
CA TYR A 143 1.30 5.91 5.71
C TYR A 143 1.15 6.69 4.40
N MET A 144 2.25 7.02 3.71
CA MET A 144 2.17 7.70 2.41
C MET A 144 1.52 6.83 1.33
N ASP A 145 1.84 5.53 1.29
CA ASP A 145 1.37 4.65 0.22
C ASP A 145 -0.05 4.12 0.45
N GLU A 146 -0.33 3.59 1.64
CA GLU A 146 -1.58 2.89 1.95
C GLU A 146 -2.69 3.82 2.41
N GLU A 147 -2.38 4.79 3.27
CA GLU A 147 -3.40 5.66 3.87
C GLU A 147 -3.60 6.97 3.10
N ALA A 148 -2.50 7.64 2.80
CA ALA A 148 -2.55 9.00 2.27
C ALA A 148 -2.56 9.05 0.74
N HIS A 149 -2.10 7.98 0.08
CA HIS A 149 -1.85 7.89 -1.36
C HIS A 149 -1.08 9.10 -1.92
N ILE A 150 0.00 9.46 -1.23
CA ILE A 150 0.87 10.59 -1.58
C ILE A 150 2.15 10.03 -2.20
N PHE A 151 2.50 10.52 -3.39
CA PHE A 151 3.79 10.24 -4.04
C PHE A 151 4.90 11.08 -3.41
N PHE A 152 5.17 10.77 -2.15
CA PHE A 152 6.30 11.18 -1.34
C PHE A 152 7.15 9.94 -1.02
N LEU A 153 8.32 10.07 -0.36
CA LEU A 153 9.22 8.98 0.09
C LEU A 153 8.78 7.57 -0.36
N MET A 154 9.11 7.23 -1.62
CA MET A 154 8.54 6.08 -2.31
C MET A 154 9.49 4.90 -2.19
N GLY A 155 9.04 3.84 -1.51
CA GLY A 155 9.74 2.55 -1.43
C GLY A 155 9.62 1.76 -2.74
N LEU A 156 10.74 1.21 -3.20
CA LEU A 156 10.82 0.39 -4.41
C LEU A 156 11.77 -0.79 -4.19
N ASP A 157 11.23 -2.01 -4.29
CA ASP A 157 12.04 -3.23 -4.29
C ASP A 157 13.07 -3.18 -5.42
N TRP A 158 14.31 -3.62 -5.18
CA TRP A 158 15.35 -3.60 -6.20
C TRP A 158 15.01 -4.39 -7.48
N LYS A 159 14.11 -5.37 -7.42
CA LYS A 159 13.59 -6.16 -8.54
C LYS A 159 12.31 -5.59 -9.15
N GLN A 160 11.81 -4.46 -8.65
CA GLN A 160 10.63 -3.81 -9.19
C GLN A 160 10.83 -3.53 -10.69
N ASP A 161 9.73 -3.62 -11.44
CA ASP A 161 9.69 -3.26 -12.86
C ASP A 161 9.86 -1.75 -13.09
N VAL A 162 10.34 -1.40 -14.28
CA VAL A 162 10.60 -0.02 -14.67
C VAL A 162 9.31 0.79 -14.88
N GLU A 163 8.19 0.15 -15.22
CA GLU A 163 6.88 0.80 -15.37
C GLU A 163 6.44 1.44 -14.05
N THR A 164 6.64 0.74 -12.93
CA THR A 164 6.32 1.24 -11.59
C THR A 164 7.19 2.45 -11.23
N LEU A 165 8.49 2.43 -11.54
CA LEU A 165 9.37 3.59 -11.33
C LEU A 165 8.89 4.80 -12.13
N GLU A 166 8.62 4.62 -13.42
CA GLU A 166 8.10 5.68 -14.29
C GLU A 166 6.81 6.27 -13.71
N TRP A 167 5.84 5.42 -13.38
CA TRP A 167 4.57 5.84 -12.81
C TRP A 167 4.73 6.63 -11.50
N ARG A 168 5.60 6.16 -10.59
CA ARG A 168 5.90 6.86 -9.32
C ARG A 168 6.48 8.25 -9.56
N ILE A 169 7.44 8.38 -10.49
CA ILE A 169 8.06 9.67 -10.85
C ILE A 169 7.05 10.60 -11.51
N GLU A 170 6.27 10.13 -12.48
CA GLU A 170 5.25 10.93 -13.16
C GLU A 170 4.17 11.44 -12.20
N SER A 171 3.75 10.58 -11.28
CA SER A 171 2.75 10.91 -10.28
C SER A 171 3.26 11.94 -9.28
N ALA A 172 4.53 11.83 -8.85
CA ALA A 172 5.17 12.84 -8.03
C ALA A 172 5.29 14.19 -8.77
N LEU A 173 5.74 14.20 -10.03
CA LEU A 173 5.86 15.42 -10.83
C LEU A 173 4.52 16.11 -11.06
N THR A 174 3.50 15.34 -11.45
CA THR A 174 2.18 15.87 -11.78
C THR A 174 1.44 16.31 -10.52
N GLY A 175 1.43 15.46 -9.48
CA GLY A 175 0.69 15.70 -8.25
C GLY A 175 1.30 16.79 -7.37
N ASN A 176 2.63 16.85 -7.29
CA ASN A 176 3.28 17.77 -6.36
C ASN A 176 3.79 19.05 -7.01
N PHE A 177 4.21 18.98 -8.28
CA PHE A 177 4.80 20.13 -8.98
C PHE A 177 3.94 20.66 -10.12
N GLY A 178 2.88 19.96 -10.51
CA GLY A 178 2.04 20.34 -11.65
C GLY A 178 2.79 20.35 -12.98
N VAL A 179 3.84 19.54 -13.10
CA VAL A 179 4.71 19.48 -14.29
C VAL A 179 4.67 18.08 -14.88
N SER A 180 4.71 18.00 -16.21
CA SER A 180 4.96 16.78 -16.95
C SER A 180 6.35 16.85 -17.58
N VAL A 181 7.10 15.75 -17.49
CA VAL A 181 8.44 15.59 -18.05
C VAL A 181 8.39 14.46 -19.06
N ASP A 182 9.09 14.63 -20.18
CA ASP A 182 9.29 13.56 -21.16
C ASP A 182 10.32 12.56 -20.60
N LEU A 183 9.80 11.54 -19.91
CA LEU A 183 10.59 10.47 -19.31
C LEU A 183 10.92 9.39 -20.36
N PRO A 184 11.98 8.59 -20.14
CA PRO A 184 12.23 7.40 -20.96
C PRO A 184 11.02 6.47 -20.95
N ASP A 185 10.69 5.86 -22.10
CA ASP A 185 9.61 4.85 -22.18
C ASP A 185 10.08 3.53 -21.54
N PHE A 186 9.42 3.12 -20.44
CA PHE A 186 9.73 1.87 -19.72
C PHE A 186 9.80 0.65 -20.63
N ARG A 187 9.04 0.62 -21.73
CA ARG A 187 9.00 -0.51 -22.67
C ARG A 187 10.33 -0.75 -23.37
N THR A 188 11.18 0.28 -23.45
CA THR A 188 12.52 0.18 -24.04
C THR A 188 13.49 -0.65 -23.18
N TYR A 189 13.19 -0.85 -21.90
CA TYR A 189 14.00 -1.64 -20.97
C TYR A 189 13.62 -3.13 -20.96
N GLY A 190 12.51 -3.53 -21.59
CA GLY A 190 12.05 -4.92 -21.60
C GLY A 190 11.74 -5.45 -20.20
N ASN A 191 12.28 -6.62 -19.83
CA ASN A 191 12.04 -7.26 -18.53
C ASN A 191 13.10 -6.89 -17.47
N LYS A 192 13.80 -5.76 -17.64
CA LYS A 192 14.78 -5.31 -16.65
C LYS A 192 14.06 -4.80 -15.39
N SER A 193 14.72 -4.96 -14.25
CA SER A 193 14.35 -4.29 -13.00
C SER A 193 14.94 -2.88 -12.94
N ILE A 194 14.47 -2.09 -11.98
CA ILE A 194 15.01 -0.75 -11.70
C ILE A 194 16.49 -0.76 -11.26
N SER A 195 16.95 -1.88 -10.69
CA SER A 195 18.37 -2.10 -10.35
C SER A 195 19.25 -2.43 -11.55
N ALA A 196 18.71 -2.53 -12.77
CA ALA A 196 19.55 -2.72 -13.93
C ALA A 196 20.41 -1.46 -14.18
N PRO A 197 21.66 -1.62 -14.66
CA PRO A 197 22.51 -0.49 -14.99
C PRO A 197 21.81 0.49 -15.93
N SER A 198 22.11 1.78 -15.73
CA SER A 198 21.56 2.95 -16.43
C SER A 198 20.11 3.33 -16.15
N VAL A 199 19.23 2.46 -15.64
CA VAL A 199 17.79 2.79 -15.49
C VAL A 199 17.60 4.09 -14.69
N PHE A 200 18.07 4.14 -13.44
CA PHE A 200 17.96 5.37 -12.65
C PHE A 200 18.68 6.57 -13.29
N ALA A 201 19.82 6.35 -13.95
CA ALA A 201 20.56 7.43 -14.60
C ALA A 201 19.78 8.02 -15.78
N ASP A 202 19.10 7.20 -16.57
CA ASP A 202 18.32 7.63 -17.72
C ASP A 202 17.11 8.47 -17.29
N TYR A 203 16.39 8.05 -16.24
CA TYR A 203 15.29 8.84 -15.64
C TYR A 203 15.80 10.13 -14.98
N ASP A 204 16.86 10.07 -14.18
CA ASP A 204 17.42 11.26 -13.50
C ASP A 204 17.97 12.27 -14.51
N ASN A 205 18.62 11.82 -15.58
CA ASN A 205 19.05 12.69 -16.67
C ASN A 205 17.86 13.40 -17.34
N ALA A 206 16.71 12.74 -17.48
CA ALA A 206 15.49 13.36 -18.01
C ALA A 206 14.93 14.43 -17.05
N LEU A 207 14.89 14.14 -15.76
CA LEU A 207 14.47 15.09 -14.72
C LEU A 207 15.38 16.32 -14.67
N ARG A 208 16.71 16.13 -14.72
CA ARG A 208 17.68 17.23 -14.62
C ARG A 208 17.56 18.24 -15.75
N ARG A 209 17.16 17.79 -16.96
CA ARG A 209 16.84 18.71 -18.08
C ARG A 209 15.68 19.66 -17.78
N LYS A 210 14.86 19.36 -16.76
CA LYS A 210 13.73 20.18 -16.29
C LYS A 210 13.96 20.79 -14.90
N GLY A 211 15.18 20.68 -14.36
CA GLY A 211 15.54 21.23 -13.06
C GLY A 211 15.05 20.41 -11.86
N PHE A 212 14.77 19.12 -12.07
CA PHE A 212 14.43 18.15 -11.03
C PHE A 212 15.48 17.05 -10.96
N GLN A 213 15.51 16.28 -9.88
CA GLN A 213 16.35 15.08 -9.77
C GLN A 213 15.74 14.08 -8.79
N LEU A 214 16.23 12.84 -8.85
CA LEU A 214 15.96 11.82 -7.84
C LEU A 214 16.90 12.01 -6.64
N GLY A 215 16.30 12.05 -5.46
CA GLY A 215 16.99 11.89 -4.19
C GLY A 215 16.75 10.49 -3.63
N PHE A 216 17.78 9.93 -2.99
CA PHE A 216 17.72 8.61 -2.38
C PHE A 216 18.00 8.72 -0.89
N ILE A 217 17.25 7.96 -0.10
CA ILE A 217 17.55 7.74 1.32
C ILE A 217 18.25 6.39 1.43
N ASP A 218 19.47 6.40 1.97
CA ASP A 218 20.27 5.20 2.18
C ASP A 218 19.73 4.42 3.39
N VAL A 219 18.93 3.39 3.11
CA VAL A 219 18.31 2.51 4.12
C VAL A 219 19.10 1.21 4.36
N GLU A 220 20.25 1.05 3.71
CA GLU A 220 21.17 -0.10 3.87
C GLU A 220 20.51 -1.50 3.69
N CYS A 221 19.38 -1.57 2.97
CA CYS A 221 18.67 -2.81 2.64
C CYS A 221 18.45 -2.95 1.12
N ASP A 222 17.84 -4.05 0.69
CA ASP A 222 17.54 -4.38 -0.72
C ASP A 222 16.35 -3.55 -1.30
N GLU A 223 16.18 -2.31 -0.84
CA GLU A 223 15.10 -1.41 -1.25
C GLU A 223 15.65 -0.02 -1.56
N TYR A 224 15.05 0.64 -2.57
CA TYR A 224 15.31 2.03 -2.88
C TYR A 224 14.20 2.91 -2.32
N VAL A 225 14.55 3.82 -1.40
CA VAL A 225 13.64 4.89 -0.96
C VAL A 225 13.95 6.14 -1.75
N ILE A 226 13.06 6.49 -2.68
CA ILE A 226 13.25 7.59 -3.63
C ILE A 226 12.31 8.75 -3.38
N PHE A 227 12.72 9.95 -3.77
CA PHE A 227 11.85 11.13 -3.83
C PHE A 227 12.30 12.08 -4.94
N VAL A 228 11.36 12.87 -5.48
CA VAL A 228 11.65 13.86 -6.52
C VAL A 228 11.73 15.24 -5.89
N HIS A 229 12.81 15.96 -6.15
CA HIS A 229 12.97 17.35 -5.71
C HIS A 229 13.64 18.21 -6.77
N ARG A 230 13.59 19.53 -6.61
CA ARG A 230 14.29 20.46 -7.52
C ARG A 230 15.80 20.31 -7.36
N THR A 231 16.54 20.34 -8.46
CA THR A 231 18.02 20.31 -8.47
C THR A 231 18.62 21.47 -7.66
N ALA A 232 17.97 22.64 -7.69
CA ALA A 232 18.41 23.82 -6.93
C ALA A 232 18.31 23.65 -5.40
N ASP A 233 17.48 22.72 -4.93
CA ASP A 233 17.26 22.46 -3.50
C ASP A 233 18.04 21.25 -2.99
N ARG A 234 19.03 20.76 -3.75
CA ARG A 234 19.84 19.57 -3.41
C ARG A 234 20.43 19.62 -2.01
N ASP A 235 21.07 20.72 -1.62
CA ASP A 235 21.70 20.81 -0.29
C ASP A 235 20.67 20.86 0.83
N LYS A 236 19.49 21.42 0.56
CA LYS A 236 18.36 21.42 1.50
C LYS A 236 17.79 20.01 1.67
N ALA A 237 17.60 19.28 0.57
CA ALA A 237 17.15 17.90 0.59
C ALA A 237 18.14 17.01 1.36
N ALA A 238 19.44 17.13 1.08
CA ALA A 238 20.48 16.40 1.80
C ALA A 238 20.49 16.72 3.30
N ASN A 239 20.35 17.99 3.68
CA ASN A 239 20.25 18.39 5.08
C ASN A 239 18.99 17.81 5.75
N ALA A 240 17.86 17.78 5.06
CA ALA A 240 16.61 17.26 5.58
C ALA A 240 16.65 15.73 5.78
N VAL A 241 17.23 14.98 4.84
CA VAL A 241 17.48 13.53 4.98
C VAL A 241 18.43 13.26 6.15
N GLN A 242 19.48 14.07 6.32
CA GLN A 242 20.38 13.92 7.48
C GLN A 242 19.66 14.13 8.82
N ARG A 243 18.69 15.05 8.87
CA ARG A 243 17.93 15.35 10.08
C ARG A 243 17.00 14.22 10.51
N ILE A 244 16.52 13.41 9.55
CA ILE A 244 15.73 12.21 9.84
C ILE A 244 16.61 10.97 10.11
N GLY A 245 17.93 11.15 10.25
CA GLY A 245 18.85 10.08 10.67
C GLY A 245 19.47 9.26 9.55
N TYR A 246 19.19 9.58 8.27
CA TYR A 246 19.66 8.80 7.13
C TYR A 246 20.68 9.56 6.28
N ARG A 247 21.33 8.85 5.36
CA ARG A 247 22.26 9.45 4.39
C ARG A 247 21.54 9.73 3.07
N TYR A 248 21.70 10.95 2.57
CA TYR A 248 21.28 11.29 1.22
C TYR A 248 22.26 10.73 0.19
N LYS A 249 21.73 10.13 -0.87
CA LYS A 249 22.47 9.70 -2.05
C LYS A 249 21.83 10.28 -3.31
N GLU A 250 22.66 10.53 -4.31
CA GLU A 250 22.22 10.77 -5.69
C GLU A 250 22.41 9.51 -6.54
N VAL A 251 21.87 9.50 -7.76
CA VAL A 251 22.07 8.38 -8.69
C VAL A 251 23.55 8.05 -8.91
N ALA A 252 24.42 9.06 -8.92
CA ALA A 252 25.86 8.87 -9.09
C ALA A 252 26.54 8.13 -7.94
N ASP A 253 25.89 8.08 -6.76
CA ASP A 253 26.40 7.39 -5.57
C ASP A 253 25.88 5.95 -5.47
N LEU A 254 24.96 5.54 -6.35
CA LEU A 254 24.43 4.18 -6.36
C LEU A 254 25.45 3.24 -7.04
N ALA A 255 25.77 2.14 -6.36
CA ALA A 255 26.65 1.11 -6.89
C ALA A 255 25.88 0.19 -7.86
N ILE A 256 25.53 0.70 -9.04
CA ILE A 256 24.70 0.01 -10.07
C ILE A 256 25.47 -0.13 -11.38
#